data_AF-A0A1T4UGC8-F1
#
_entry.id   AF-A0A1T4UGC8-F1
#
_cell.length_a   1.000
_cell.length_b   1.000
_cell.length_c   1.000
_cell.angle_alpha   90.00
_cell.angle_beta   90.00
_cell.angle_gamma   90.00
#
_symmetry.space_group_name_H-M   'P 1'
#
loop_
_entity.id
_entity.type
_entity.pdbx_description
1 polymer ?
#
loop_
_entity_poly.entity_id
_entity_poly.type
_entity_poly.pdbx_seq_one_letter_code
_entity_poly.pdbx_strand_id
1 'polypeptide(L)'
;MSSYQNTFNQSVSDPAAFWLEQSTQIEWFTPPQTAIHKDENGIERWFPDGELNTSYLALDFHVQNGRGDQTALIYDSPVTGKKSTVQLSCIARSSRKMCRYALCTWRNQRG
;
A
#
# COMPACT_ATOMS: atom_id res chain seq x y z
N MET A 1 3.32 -10.91 -31.42
CA MET A 1 3.21 -11.73 -30.19
C MET A 1 2.45 -10.90 -29.17
N SER A 2 1.47 -11.49 -28.48
CA SER A 2 0.62 -10.77 -27.52
C SER A 2 1.45 -10.19 -26.37
N SER A 3 1.13 -8.98 -25.91
CA SER A 3 1.79 -8.28 -24.79
C SER A 3 1.96 -9.21 -23.56
N TYR A 4 0.95 -10.03 -23.27
CA TYR A 4 0.96 -11.01 -22.19
C TYR A 4 2.12 -12.01 -22.28
N GLN A 5 2.40 -12.55 -23.48
CA GLN A 5 3.42 -13.58 -23.65
C GLN A 5 4.82 -13.02 -23.33
N ASN A 6 5.06 -11.76 -23.68
CA ASN A 6 6.34 -11.11 -23.42
C ASN A 6 6.54 -10.86 -21.92
N THR A 7 5.54 -10.31 -21.23
CA THR A 7 5.59 -10.09 -19.78
C THR A 7 5.72 -11.40 -19.00
N PHE A 8 5.00 -12.45 -19.41
CA PHE A 8 5.10 -13.77 -18.80
C PHE A 8 6.51 -14.35 -18.96
N ASN A 9 7.06 -14.32 -20.18
CA ASN A 9 8.40 -14.82 -20.43
C ASN A 9 9.46 -14.08 -19.58
N GLN A 10 9.33 -12.76 -19.43
CA GLN A 10 10.21 -11.96 -18.57
C GLN A 10 10.14 -12.39 -17.10
N SER A 11 8.92 -12.54 -16.55
CA SER A 11 8.72 -12.96 -15.15
C SER A 11 9.30 -14.35 -14.82
N VAL A 12 9.37 -15.24 -15.81
CA VAL A 12 9.92 -16.59 -15.64
C VAL A 12 11.44 -16.61 -15.82
N SER A 13 11.96 -15.83 -16.78
CA SER A 13 13.39 -15.81 -17.09
C SER A 13 14.24 -15.14 -16.01
N ASP A 14 13.76 -14.02 -15.46
CA ASP A 14 14.42 -13.29 -14.38
C ASP A 14 13.36 -12.67 -13.46
N PRO A 15 12.87 -13.43 -12.47
CA PRO A 15 11.85 -12.95 -11.56
C PRO A 15 12.36 -11.78 -10.71
N ALA A 16 13.64 -11.76 -10.33
CA ALA A 16 14.19 -10.72 -9.46
C ALA A 16 14.21 -9.37 -10.18
N ALA A 17 14.75 -9.32 -11.40
CA ALA A 17 14.76 -8.09 -12.19
C ALA A 17 13.35 -7.63 -12.56
N PHE A 18 12.47 -8.55 -12.93
CA PHE A 18 11.07 -8.24 -13.24
C PHE A 18 10.36 -7.58 -12.05
N TRP A 19 10.47 -8.16 -10.85
CA TRP A 19 9.81 -7.61 -9.67
C TRP A 19 10.43 -6.32 -9.16
N LEU A 20 11.74 -6.11 -9.32
CA LEU A 20 12.37 -4.81 -9.09
C LEU A 20 11.80 -3.75 -10.03
N GLU A 21 11.67 -4.05 -11.33
CA GLU A 21 11.05 -3.14 -12.30
C GLU A 21 9.60 -2.80 -11.91
N GLN A 22 8.78 -3.81 -11.56
CA GLN A 22 7.41 -3.56 -11.13
C GLN A 22 7.32 -2.73 -9.84
N SER A 23 8.29 -2.90 -8.92
CA SER A 23 8.32 -2.15 -7.66
C SER A 23 8.48 -0.65 -7.86
N THR A 24 9.06 -0.21 -8.98
CA THR A 24 9.23 1.23 -9.31
C THR A 24 7.91 1.96 -9.57
N GLN A 25 6.81 1.23 -9.77
CA GLN A 25 5.48 1.83 -9.96
C GLN A 25 4.83 2.26 -8.63
N ILE A 26 5.44 1.92 -7.50
CA ILE A 26 4.97 2.23 -6.16
C ILE A 26 5.90 3.27 -5.55
N GLU A 27 5.36 4.19 -4.76
CA GLU A 27 6.16 5.15 -4.00
C GLU A 27 6.76 4.49 -2.75
N TRP A 28 8.08 4.41 -2.71
CA TRP A 28 8.85 3.95 -1.56
C TRP A 28 9.46 5.14 -0.85
N PHE A 29 9.61 5.05 0.48
CA PHE A 29 10.49 5.99 1.19
C PHE A 29 11.94 5.64 0.94
N THR A 30 12.25 4.34 0.97
CA THR A 30 13.55 3.79 0.59
C THR A 30 13.29 2.69 -0.45
N PRO A 31 13.66 2.89 -1.73
CA PRO A 31 13.42 1.90 -2.77
C PRO A 31 14.28 0.65 -2.54
N PRO A 32 13.71 -0.56 -2.67
CA PRO A 32 14.46 -1.80 -2.51
C PRO A 32 15.43 -2.01 -3.69
N GLN A 33 16.63 -2.46 -3.40
CA GLN A 33 17.61 -2.95 -4.38
C GLN A 33 17.51 -4.47 -4.57
N THR A 34 16.92 -5.19 -3.61
CA THR A 34 16.76 -6.65 -3.68
C THR A 34 15.27 -7.02 -3.77
N ALA A 35 14.86 -7.70 -4.83
CA ALA A 35 13.47 -8.18 -4.94
C ALA A 35 13.18 -9.36 -4.01
N ILE A 36 13.99 -10.42 -4.09
CA ILE A 36 13.79 -11.67 -3.33
C ILE A 36 15.11 -12.04 -2.67
N HIS A 37 15.09 -12.21 -1.36
CA HIS A 37 16.22 -12.69 -0.58
C HIS A 37 15.83 -13.96 0.18
N LYS A 38 16.65 -15.00 0.07
CA LYS A 38 16.46 -16.25 0.81
C LYS A 38 17.32 -16.26 2.06
N ASP A 39 16.69 -16.33 3.22
CA ASP A 39 17.38 -16.40 4.51
C ASP A 39 18.04 -17.78 4.72
N GLU A 40 18.94 -17.89 5.70
CA GLU A 40 19.64 -19.15 6.06
C GLU A 40 18.66 -20.29 6.39
N ASN A 41 17.47 -19.94 6.89
CA ASN A 41 16.38 -20.86 7.22
C ASN A 41 15.52 -21.26 6.00
N GLY A 42 15.90 -20.85 4.78
CA GLY A 42 15.16 -21.14 3.56
C GLY A 42 13.88 -20.32 3.36
N ILE A 43 13.65 -19.29 4.17
CA ILE A 43 12.50 -18.39 4.08
C ILE A 43 12.78 -17.31 3.03
N GLU A 44 11.88 -17.17 2.06
CA GLU A 44 11.95 -16.13 1.04
C GLU A 44 11.33 -14.83 1.57
N ARG A 45 12.14 -13.75 1.59
CA ARG A 45 11.71 -12.40 1.93
C ARG A 45 11.65 -11.55 0.68
N TRP A 46 10.54 -10.84 0.52
CA TRP A 46 10.30 -9.92 -0.58
C TRP A 46 10.64 -8.50 -0.13
N PHE A 47 11.44 -7.79 -0.94
CA PHE A 47 11.87 -6.41 -0.70
C PHE A 47 12.39 -6.15 0.73
N PRO A 48 13.40 -6.91 1.21
CA PRO A 48 13.84 -6.85 2.61
C PRO A 48 14.44 -5.51 3.02
N ASP A 49 14.95 -4.74 2.07
CA ASP A 49 15.61 -3.45 2.23
C ASP A 49 14.69 -2.25 1.91
N GLY A 50 13.49 -2.51 1.40
CA GLY A 50 12.53 -1.49 1.05
C GLY A 50 11.73 -0.98 2.25
N GLU A 51 11.56 0.34 2.34
CA GLU A 51 10.70 0.97 3.36
C GLU A 51 9.51 1.66 2.68
N LEU A 52 8.29 1.26 3.06
CA LEU A 52 7.05 1.89 2.61
C LEU A 52 6.01 1.93 3.73
N ASN A 53 4.96 2.73 3.51
CA ASN A 53 3.77 2.71 4.35
C ASN A 53 2.53 2.45 3.50
N THR A 54 1.84 1.35 3.79
CA THR A 54 0.64 0.94 3.04
C THR A 54 -0.51 1.93 3.18
N SER A 55 -0.67 2.56 4.35
CA SER A 55 -1.73 3.57 4.56
C SER A 55 -1.44 4.85 3.78
N TYR A 56 -0.17 5.24 3.68
CA TYR A 56 0.26 6.38 2.86
C TYR A 56 -0.04 6.13 1.39
N LEU A 57 0.36 4.97 0.86
CA LEU A 57 0.14 4.60 -0.54
C LEU A 57 -1.35 4.52 -0.91
N ALA A 58 -2.17 3.94 -0.03
CA ALA A 58 -3.59 3.76 -0.30
C ALA A 58 -4.43 5.05 -0.17
N LEU A 59 -3.97 6.02 0.64
CA LEU A 59 -4.76 7.21 0.98
C LEU A 59 -4.03 8.50 0.62
N ASP A 60 -2.97 8.81 1.35
CA ASP A 60 -2.33 10.13 1.28
C ASP A 60 -1.67 10.38 -0.09
N PHE A 61 -1.06 9.36 -0.71
CA PHE A 61 -0.49 9.45 -2.06
C PHE A 61 -1.54 9.90 -3.09
N HIS A 62 -2.72 9.29 -3.09
CA HIS A 62 -3.78 9.65 -4.02
C HIS A 62 -4.39 11.03 -3.71
N VAL A 63 -4.53 11.38 -2.42
CA VAL A 63 -4.98 12.73 -2.03
C VAL A 63 -3.98 13.80 -2.49
N GLN A 64 -2.68 13.56 -2.35
CA GLN A 64 -1.62 14.47 -2.80
C GLN A 64 -1.59 14.60 -4.33
N ASN A 65 -1.88 13.53 -5.06
CA ASN A 65 -2.04 13.55 -6.53
C ASN A 65 -3.38 14.14 -7.01
N GLY A 66 -4.09 14.89 -6.16
CA GLY A 66 -5.33 15.58 -6.54
C GLY A 66 -6.57 14.71 -6.64
N ARG A 67 -6.50 13.42 -6.27
CA ARG A 67 -7.64 12.49 -6.30
C ARG A 67 -8.43 12.48 -4.98
N GLY A 68 -8.33 13.55 -4.20
CA GLY A 68 -8.95 13.66 -2.87
C GLY A 68 -10.47 13.58 -2.87
N ASP A 69 -11.12 14.13 -3.90
CA ASP A 69 -12.58 14.15 -4.03
C ASP A 69 -13.15 12.87 -4.66
N GLN A 70 -12.28 11.94 -5.06
CA GLN A 70 -12.70 10.66 -5.60
C GLN A 70 -13.39 9.83 -4.52
N THR A 71 -14.55 9.26 -4.87
CA THR A 71 -15.23 8.26 -4.07
C THR A 71 -14.35 7.02 -3.91
N ALA A 72 -14.07 6.66 -2.65
CA ALA A 72 -13.19 5.54 -2.31
C ALA A 72 -13.94 4.37 -1.68
N LEU A 73 -14.94 4.66 -0.84
CA LEU A 73 -15.75 3.65 -0.16
C LEU A 73 -17.23 3.92 -0.38
N ILE A 74 -17.93 2.90 -0.86
CA ILE A 74 -19.39 2.87 -0.91
C ILE A 74 -19.83 1.90 0.17
N TYR A 75 -20.44 2.43 1.22
CA TYR A 75 -21.01 1.64 2.29
C TYR A 75 -22.50 1.44 2.02
N ASP A 76 -22.92 0.19 1.87
CA ASP A 76 -24.32 -0.19 1.72
C ASP A 76 -24.63 -1.29 2.74
N SER A 77 -25.47 -0.96 3.73
CA SER A 77 -25.92 -1.90 4.75
C SER A 77 -27.40 -2.22 4.54
N PRO A 78 -27.75 -3.41 4.02
CA PRO A 78 -29.14 -3.78 3.76
C PRO A 78 -29.95 -3.93 5.05
N VAL A 79 -29.29 -4.34 6.15
CA VAL A 79 -29.92 -4.54 7.46
C VAL A 79 -30.33 -3.22 8.12
N THR A 80 -29.54 -2.17 7.93
CA THR A 80 -29.81 -0.85 8.52
C THR A 80 -30.41 0.15 7.53
N GLY A 81 -30.54 -0.25 6.26
CA GLY A 81 -30.97 0.62 5.15
C GLY A 81 -30.02 1.80 4.87
N LYS A 82 -28.83 1.83 5.49
CA LYS A 82 -27.90 2.96 5.38
C LYS A 82 -27.02 2.81 4.16
N LYS A 83 -27.03 3.83 3.31
CA LYS A 83 -26.10 4.01 2.19
C LYS A 83 -25.28 5.27 2.42
N SER A 84 -23.97 5.17 2.32
CA SER A 84 -23.09 6.33 2.38
C SER A 84 -21.92 6.17 1.42
N THR A 85 -21.51 7.30 0.86
CA THR A 85 -20.36 7.38 -0.03
C THR A 85 -19.32 8.23 0.64
N VAL A 86 -18.10 7.70 0.75
CA VAL A 86 -17.00 8.37 1.45
C VAL A 86 -15.88 8.66 0.46
N GLN A 87 -15.49 9.94 0.42
CA GLN A 87 -14.38 10.44 -0.39
C GLN A 87 -13.03 10.08 0.24
N LEU A 88 -12.02 9.96 -0.60
CA LEU A 88 -10.66 9.61 -0.18
C LEU A 88 -10.07 10.60 0.84
N SER A 89 -10.33 11.90 0.65
CA SER A 89 -9.92 12.97 1.58
C SER A 89 -10.53 12.80 2.99
N CYS A 90 -11.76 12.29 3.07
CA CYS A 90 -12.46 12.04 4.32
C CYS A 90 -11.87 10.85 5.07
N ILE A 91 -11.51 9.78 4.34
CA ILE A 91 -10.87 8.59 4.91
C ILE A 91 -9.46 8.94 5.43
N ALA A 92 -8.66 9.65 4.63
CA ALA A 92 -7.32 10.07 5.03
C ALA A 92 -7.34 10.93 6.31
N ARG A 93 -8.30 11.86 6.41
CA ARG A 93 -8.50 12.69 7.62
C ARG A 93 -8.88 11.85 8.83
N SER A 94 -9.78 10.89 8.66
CA SER A 94 -10.27 10.02 9.74
C SER A 94 -9.17 9.09 10.25
N SER A 95 -8.38 8.51 9.33
CA SER A 95 -7.21 7.70 9.67
C SER A 95 -6.18 8.49 10.49
N ARG A 96 -5.85 9.72 10.08
CA ARG A 96 -4.95 10.61 10.85
C ARG A 96 -5.48 10.98 12.24
N LYS A 97 -6.80 11.05 12.44
CA LYS A 97 -7.40 11.24 13.77
C LYS A 97 -7.22 9.99 14.64
N MET A 98 -7.48 8.80 14.08
CA MET A 98 -7.29 7.52 14.76
C MET A 98 -5.83 7.30 15.18
N CYS A 99 -4.87 7.50 14.27
CA CYS A 99 -3.44 7.38 14.59
C CYS A 99 -3.03 8.33 15.72
N ARG A 100 -3.50 9.59 15.70
CA ARG A 100 -3.22 10.54 16.79
C ARG A 100 -3.80 10.08 18.12
N TYR A 101 -5.02 9.56 18.13
CA TYR A 101 -5.63 9.04 19.35
C TYR A 101 -4.85 7.84 19.90
N ALA A 102 -4.46 6.90 19.03
CA ALA A 102 -3.64 5.74 19.41
C ALA A 102 -2.27 6.14 19.99
N LEU A 103 -1.62 7.15 19.42
CA LEU A 103 -0.37 7.71 19.97
C LEU A 103 -0.57 8.32 21.35
N CYS A 104 -1.65 9.09 21.55
CA CYS A 104 -1.97 9.66 22.85
C CYS A 104 -2.24 8.59 23.91
N THR A 105 -3.04 7.58 23.59
CA THR A 105 -3.36 6.50 24.54
C THR A 105 -2.12 5.69 24.89
N TRP A 106 -1.29 5.36 23.90
CA TRP A 106 -0.06 4.62 24.12
C TRP A 106 0.94 5.40 24.99
N ARG A 107 1.08 6.71 24.77
CA ARG A 107 1.96 7.56 25.58
C ARG A 107 1.47 7.68 27.03
N ASN A 108 0.16 7.63 27.25
CA ASN A 108 -0.45 7.69 28.57
C ASN A 108 -0.42 6.34 29.34
N GLN A 109 -0.16 5.22 28.64
CA GLN A 109 0.01 3.89 29.27
C GLN A 109 1.47 3.55 29.60
N ARG A 110 2.43 4.36 29.15
CA ARG A 110 3.88 4.19 29.42
C ARG A 110 4.43 5.12 30.50
N GLY A 111 3.60 5.99 31.08
CA GLY A 111 3.91 6.82 32.24
C GLY A 111 3.21 6.29 33.48
#